data_AF-A0A973F9K8-F1
#
_entry.id   AF-A0A973F9K8-F1
#
_cell.length_a   1.000
_cell.length_b   1.000
_cell.length_c   1.000
_cell.angle_alpha   90.00
_cell.angle_beta   90.00
_cell.angle_gamma   90.00
#
_symmetry.space_group_name_H-M   'P 1'
#
loop_
_entity.id
_entity.type
_entity.pdbx_description
1 polymer ?
#
loop_
_entity_poly.entity_id
_entity_poly.type
_entity_poly.pdbx_seq_one_letter_code
_entity_poly.pdbx_strand_id
1 'polypeptide(L)'
;MSSLPEEPDIHDFSGPSGLKRLAGLSLAALGVVFGDIGTSPLYAVRECFHGDYGIPVTQANILGVLSLLVWSLIMIVTIKYLTYIMKADNQGEGGILALTSLIITNSRKNGNERMLLIAIGLFGAALLYGDGMITPAISVLSAVEGVQIIAPAFKGLVVPVTIVVLAALFLFQHHGTARVGAFFGPVIFIWFTVIGILGIVEVIRYPQIL
;
A
#
# COMPACT_ATOMS: atom_id res chain seq x y z
N MET A 1 20.60 -29.28 37.30
CA MET A 1 19.49 -29.18 36.33
C MET A 1 18.59 -28.04 36.78
N SER A 2 18.99 -26.81 36.45
CA SER A 2 18.22 -25.59 36.71
C SER A 2 17.25 -25.37 35.56
N SER A 3 15.98 -25.26 35.89
CA SER A 3 14.87 -24.90 35.01
C SER A 3 15.24 -23.72 34.12
N LEU A 4 15.27 -23.95 32.80
CA LEU A 4 15.23 -22.89 31.81
C LEU A 4 13.92 -22.10 32.00
N PRO A 5 13.94 -20.77 31.95
CA PRO A 5 12.70 -19.99 31.97
C PRO A 5 11.86 -20.35 30.75
N GLU A 6 10.57 -20.64 30.97
CA GLU A 6 9.59 -20.86 29.90
C GLU A 6 9.61 -19.67 28.92
N GLU A 7 9.79 -19.97 27.64
CA GLU A 7 9.57 -18.99 26.57
C GLU A 7 8.10 -18.53 26.66
N PRO A 8 7.82 -17.22 26.60
CA PRO A 8 6.45 -16.73 26.59
C PRO A 8 5.76 -17.24 25.33
N ASP A 9 4.71 -18.04 25.51
CA ASP A 9 3.93 -18.61 24.41
C ASP A 9 3.25 -17.49 23.61
N ILE A 10 3.76 -17.22 22.41
CA ILE A 10 3.39 -16.08 21.56
C ILE A 10 2.08 -16.34 20.78
N HIS A 11 1.44 -17.51 20.97
CA HIS A 11 0.40 -18.00 20.07
C HIS A 11 -0.96 -18.37 20.72
N ASP A 12 -1.16 -18.12 22.02
CA ASP A 12 -2.48 -18.38 22.62
C ASP A 12 -3.47 -17.20 22.43
N PHE A 13 -4.30 -17.31 21.38
CA PHE A 13 -5.39 -16.37 21.09
C PHE A 13 -6.76 -16.80 21.64
N SER A 14 -6.83 -17.88 22.43
CA SER A 14 -8.10 -18.56 22.75
C SER A 14 -8.98 -17.86 23.81
N GLY A 15 -8.55 -16.70 24.33
CA GLY A 15 -9.31 -15.87 25.28
C GLY A 15 -9.97 -14.61 24.69
N PRO A 16 -10.92 -13.96 25.39
CA PRO A 16 -11.54 -12.70 24.97
C PRO A 16 -10.52 -11.53 24.85
N SER A 17 -9.36 -11.64 25.50
CA SER A 17 -8.21 -10.75 25.31
C SER A 17 -7.45 -11.02 24.01
N GLY A 18 -7.41 -12.28 23.56
CA GLY A 18 -6.83 -12.71 22.28
C GLY A 18 -7.62 -12.18 21.10
N LEU A 19 -8.95 -12.26 21.15
CA LEU A 19 -9.82 -11.72 20.09
C LEU A 19 -9.68 -10.19 19.93
N LYS A 20 -9.56 -9.45 21.05
CA LYS A 20 -9.33 -8.00 21.04
C LYS A 20 -7.95 -7.63 20.47
N ARG A 21 -6.92 -8.42 20.79
CA ARG A 21 -5.58 -8.26 20.24
C ARG A 21 -5.54 -8.54 18.73
N LEU A 22 -6.16 -9.64 18.29
CA LEU A 22 -6.31 -9.97 16.87
C LEU A 22 -7.06 -8.86 16.13
N ALA A 23 -8.18 -8.39 16.67
CA ALA A 23 -8.94 -7.29 16.06
C ALA A 23 -8.09 -6.01 15.95
N GLY A 24 -7.31 -5.67 16.99
CA GLY A 24 -6.40 -4.53 16.96
C GLY A 24 -5.27 -4.68 15.92
N LEU A 25 -4.67 -5.85 15.83
CA LEU A 25 -3.63 -6.17 14.83
C LEU A 25 -4.19 -6.17 13.41
N SER A 26 -5.37 -6.76 13.20
CA SER A 26 -6.07 -6.76 11.91
C SER A 26 -6.45 -5.35 11.49
N LEU A 27 -6.91 -4.51 12.42
CA LEU A 27 -7.26 -3.11 12.12
C LEU A 27 -6.02 -2.28 11.79
N ALA A 28 -4.89 -2.52 12.46
CA ALA A 28 -3.62 -1.89 12.12
C ALA A 28 -3.11 -2.35 10.73
N ALA A 29 -3.19 -3.65 10.44
CA ALA A 29 -2.84 -4.20 9.12
C ALA A 29 -3.76 -3.65 8.01
N LEU A 30 -5.06 -3.52 8.29
CA LEU A 30 -6.03 -2.85 7.42
C LEU A 30 -5.62 -1.41 7.13
N GLY A 31 -5.25 -0.65 8.16
CA GLY A 31 -4.81 0.73 8.01
C GLY A 31 -3.55 0.87 7.16
N VAL A 32 -2.53 0.06 7.45
CA VAL A 32 -1.20 0.22 6.84
C VAL A 32 -1.13 -0.43 5.46
N VAL A 33 -1.51 -1.70 5.33
CA VAL A 33 -1.32 -2.47 4.09
C VAL A 33 -2.45 -2.19 3.10
N PHE A 34 -3.70 -2.23 3.57
CA PHE A 34 -4.84 -2.02 2.67
C PHE A 34 -5.08 -0.55 2.36
N GLY A 35 -4.69 0.38 3.24
CA GLY A 35 -4.72 1.81 2.94
C GLY A 35 -3.86 2.17 1.72
N ASP A 36 -2.67 1.59 1.63
CA ASP A 36 -1.77 1.77 0.48
C ASP A 36 -2.38 1.25 -0.82
N ILE A 37 -2.78 -0.03 -0.83
CA ILE A 37 -3.39 -0.70 -1.99
C ILE A 37 -4.70 -0.04 -2.43
N GLY A 38 -5.51 0.42 -1.48
CA GLY A 38 -6.84 0.97 -1.76
C GLY A 38 -6.81 2.40 -2.31
N THR A 39 -5.79 3.18 -1.95
CA THR A 39 -5.65 4.56 -2.44
C THR A 39 -4.99 4.64 -3.81
N SER A 40 -4.24 3.61 -4.23
CA SER A 40 -3.53 3.60 -5.51
C SER A 40 -4.42 3.81 -6.75
N PRO A 41 -5.58 3.13 -6.86
CA PRO A 41 -6.47 3.32 -7.99
C PRO A 41 -7.00 4.76 -8.11
N LEU A 42 -7.16 5.49 -7.01
CA LEU A 42 -7.74 6.82 -7.02
C LEU A 42 -6.80 7.85 -7.66
N TYR A 43 -5.52 7.83 -7.31
CA TYR A 43 -4.56 8.70 -7.99
C TYR A 43 -4.28 8.22 -9.41
N ALA A 44 -4.32 6.91 -9.68
CA ALA A 44 -4.13 6.38 -11.03
C ALA A 44 -5.24 6.87 -11.99
N VAL A 45 -6.51 6.80 -11.57
CA VAL A 45 -7.64 7.36 -12.33
C VAL A 45 -7.43 8.86 -12.55
N ARG A 46 -7.08 9.59 -11.49
CA ARG A 46 -6.81 11.03 -11.57
C ARG A 46 -5.76 11.35 -12.63
N GLU A 47 -4.63 10.64 -12.60
CA GLU A 47 -3.51 10.87 -13.50
C GLU A 47 -3.85 10.55 -14.96
N CYS A 48 -4.74 9.59 -15.23
CA CYS A 48 -5.20 9.32 -16.60
C CYS A 48 -5.92 10.52 -17.23
N PHE A 49 -6.61 11.34 -16.43
CA PHE A 49 -7.44 12.45 -16.91
C PHE A 49 -6.85 13.84 -16.64
N HIS A 50 -5.76 13.95 -15.87
CA HIS A 50 -5.10 15.20 -15.52
C HIS A 50 -3.73 15.34 -16.22
N GLY A 51 -3.31 16.57 -16.46
CA GLY A 51 -2.01 16.90 -17.05
C GLY A 51 -2.01 17.04 -18.57
N ASP A 52 -0.84 17.36 -19.12
CA ASP A 52 -0.65 17.65 -20.56
C ASP A 52 -0.92 16.44 -21.47
N TYR A 53 -0.90 15.23 -20.90
CA TYR A 53 -1.16 13.96 -21.60
C TYR A 53 -2.50 13.33 -21.19
N GLY A 54 -3.33 14.04 -20.43
CA GLY A 54 -4.63 13.54 -19.97
C GLY A 54 -5.56 13.23 -21.14
N ILE A 55 -6.19 12.06 -21.12
CA ILE A 55 -7.21 11.73 -22.13
C ILE A 55 -8.48 12.55 -21.86
N PRO A 56 -9.23 12.95 -22.91
CA PRO A 56 -10.45 13.72 -22.70
C PRO A 56 -11.47 12.91 -21.88
N VAL A 57 -12.16 13.60 -20.96
CA VAL A 57 -13.17 13.02 -20.07
C VAL A 57 -14.44 12.71 -20.86
N THR A 58 -14.39 11.63 -21.63
CA THR A 58 -15.52 11.07 -22.38
C THR A 58 -16.02 9.80 -21.72
N GLN A 59 -17.30 9.47 -21.89
CA GLN A 59 -17.88 8.26 -21.31
C GLN A 59 -17.11 6.99 -21.72
N ALA A 60 -16.70 6.88 -22.98
CA ALA A 60 -15.90 5.76 -23.48
C ALA A 60 -14.54 5.64 -22.78
N ASN A 61 -13.84 6.76 -22.59
CA ASN A 61 -12.54 6.78 -21.92
C ASN A 61 -12.65 6.44 -20.43
N ILE A 62 -13.69 6.94 -19.75
CA ILE A 62 -13.96 6.63 -18.34
C ILE A 62 -14.18 5.12 -18.17
N LEU A 63 -15.08 4.53 -18.96
CA LEU A 63 -15.36 3.10 -18.90
C LEU A 63 -14.13 2.25 -19.27
N GLY A 64 -13.34 2.69 -20.25
CA GLY A 64 -12.09 2.04 -20.63
C GLY A 64 -11.07 2.01 -19.50
N VAL A 65 -10.80 3.16 -18.87
CA VAL A 65 -9.86 3.27 -17.74
C VAL A 65 -10.34 2.45 -16.54
N LEU A 66 -11.62 2.53 -16.18
CA LEU A 66 -12.19 1.75 -15.09
C LEU A 66 -12.06 0.24 -15.34
N SER A 67 -12.38 -0.22 -16.54
CA SER A 67 -12.23 -1.63 -16.94
C SER A 67 -10.78 -2.09 -16.85
N LEU A 68 -9.83 -1.31 -17.38
CA LEU A 68 -8.40 -1.62 -17.29
C LEU A 68 -7.92 -1.71 -15.84
N LEU A 69 -8.38 -0.82 -14.96
CA LEU A 69 -8.03 -0.87 -13.55
C LEU A 69 -8.57 -2.13 -12.87
N VAL A 70 -9.84 -2.47 -13.09
CA VAL A 70 -10.45 -3.68 -12.52
C VAL A 70 -9.70 -4.92 -12.98
N TRP A 71 -9.47 -5.08 -14.29
CA TRP A 71 -8.76 -6.24 -14.82
C TRP A 71 -7.30 -6.30 -14.41
N SER A 72 -6.61 -5.15 -14.37
CA SER A 72 -5.22 -5.07 -13.90
C SER A 72 -5.10 -5.49 -12.44
N LEU A 73 -5.96 -4.97 -11.54
CA LEU A 73 -5.95 -5.34 -10.13
C LEU A 73 -6.25 -6.84 -9.95
N ILE A 74 -7.24 -7.38 -10.65
CA ILE A 74 -7.56 -8.81 -10.61
C ILE A 74 -6.35 -9.62 -11.06
N MET A 75 -5.74 -9.32 -12.21
CA MET A 75 -4.59 -10.06 -12.72
C MET A 75 -3.36 -9.94 -11.82
N ILE A 76 -3.06 -8.74 -11.32
CA ILE A 76 -1.93 -8.53 -10.42
C ILE A 76 -2.13 -9.34 -9.14
N VAL A 77 -3.27 -9.21 -8.47
CA VAL A 77 -3.51 -9.90 -7.19
C VAL A 77 -3.58 -11.41 -7.40
N THR A 78 -4.36 -11.90 -8.37
CA THR A 78 -4.58 -13.34 -8.55
C THR A 78 -3.38 -14.05 -9.19
N ILE A 79 -2.85 -13.52 -10.29
CA ILE A 79 -1.78 -14.19 -11.03
C ILE A 79 -0.43 -13.83 -10.39
N LYS A 80 -0.04 -12.55 -10.36
CA LYS A 80 1.31 -12.17 -9.90
C LYS A 80 1.51 -12.51 -8.42
N TYR A 81 0.60 -12.09 -7.56
CA TYR A 81 0.79 -12.23 -6.12
C TYR A 81 0.52 -13.65 -5.62
N LEU A 82 -0.66 -14.23 -5.88
CA LEU A 82 -0.98 -15.55 -5.32
C LEU A 82 -0.15 -16.69 -5.93
N THR A 83 0.22 -16.64 -7.22
CA THR A 83 0.91 -17.77 -7.84
C THR A 83 2.43 -17.73 -7.71
N TYR A 84 3.04 -16.54 -7.72
CA TYR A 84 4.49 -16.36 -7.65
C TYR A 84 4.96 -15.81 -6.30
N ILE A 85 4.50 -14.61 -5.93
CA ILE A 85 5.04 -13.90 -4.75
C ILE A 85 4.75 -14.68 -3.46
N MET A 86 3.52 -15.16 -3.27
CA MET A 86 3.14 -15.91 -2.06
C MET A 86 3.81 -17.30 -1.97
N LYS A 87 4.38 -17.82 -3.07
CA LYS A 87 5.19 -19.05 -3.05
C LYS A 87 6.67 -18.80 -2.79
N ALA A 88 7.13 -17.57 -3.02
CA ALA A 88 8.50 -17.16 -2.80
C ALA A 88 8.65 -16.68 -1.35
N ASP A 89 8.63 -17.63 -0.43
CA ASP A 89 8.77 -17.39 1.01
C ASP A 89 10.08 -18.01 1.55
N ASN A 90 10.67 -17.37 2.54
CA ASN A 90 11.82 -17.86 3.28
C ASN A 90 11.46 -18.12 4.75
N GLN A 91 11.09 -19.35 5.10
CA GLN A 91 10.79 -19.71 6.49
C GLN A 91 9.70 -18.83 7.14
N GLY A 92 8.71 -18.35 6.36
CA GLY A 92 7.67 -17.45 6.84
C GLY A 92 8.00 -15.96 6.67
N GLU A 93 9.22 -15.58 6.26
CA GLU A 93 9.58 -14.22 5.89
C GLU A 93 9.55 -14.00 4.37
N GLY A 94 8.55 -13.23 3.93
CA GLY A 94 8.40 -12.80 2.54
C GLY A 94 9.18 -11.52 2.21
N GLY A 95 9.40 -11.27 0.92
CA GLY A 95 9.85 -9.98 0.40
C GLY A 95 11.29 -9.95 -0.12
N ILE A 96 11.60 -8.87 -0.84
CA ILE A 96 12.88 -8.69 -1.53
C ILE A 96 14.07 -8.78 -0.58
N LEU A 97 13.94 -8.27 0.65
CA LEU A 97 15.02 -8.27 1.65
C LEU A 97 15.28 -9.67 2.22
N ALA A 98 14.22 -10.42 2.53
CA ALA A 98 14.32 -11.80 3.02
C ALA A 98 14.91 -12.73 1.95
N LEU A 99 14.45 -12.60 0.70
CA LEU A 99 14.96 -13.37 -0.44
C LEU A 99 16.41 -13.01 -0.79
N THR A 100 16.77 -11.72 -0.74
CA THR A 100 18.15 -11.28 -0.97
C THR A 100 19.08 -11.79 0.13
N SER A 101 18.66 -11.75 1.41
CA SER A 101 19.43 -12.27 2.55
C SER A 101 19.67 -13.79 2.44
N LEU A 102 18.65 -14.56 2.05
CA LEU A 102 18.77 -15.99 1.77
C LEU A 102 19.82 -16.31 0.72
N ILE A 103 19.77 -15.58 -0.39
CA ILE A 103 20.65 -15.78 -1.54
C ILE A 103 22.10 -15.43 -1.16
N ILE A 104 22.30 -14.46 -0.27
CA ILE A 104 23.62 -14.09 0.24
C ILE A 104 24.17 -15.14 1.21
N THR A 105 23.29 -15.75 2.03
CA THR A 105 23.70 -16.60 3.16
C THR A 105 23.85 -18.08 2.79
N ASN A 106 23.04 -18.60 1.85
CA ASN A 106 22.96 -20.04 1.57
C ASN A 106 23.63 -20.50 0.26
N SER A 107 24.33 -19.60 -0.42
CA SER A 107 24.82 -19.85 -1.78
C SER A 107 26.25 -20.36 -1.80
N ARG A 108 26.44 -21.68 -1.96
CA ARG A 108 27.71 -22.32 -2.36
C ARG A 108 28.00 -22.10 -3.87
N LYS A 109 27.83 -20.89 -4.38
CA LYS A 109 27.98 -20.55 -5.80
C LYS A 109 29.31 -19.86 -6.09
N ASN A 110 29.77 -19.97 -7.35
CA ASN A 110 30.97 -19.31 -7.85
C ASN A 110 30.91 -17.78 -7.65
N GLY A 111 32.07 -17.14 -7.48
CA GLY A 111 32.17 -15.71 -7.13
C GLY A 111 31.39 -14.76 -8.04
N ASN A 112 31.34 -15.04 -9.35
CA ASN A 112 30.60 -14.21 -10.33
C ASN A 112 29.08 -14.33 -10.19
N GLU A 113 28.55 -15.53 -9.95
CA GLU A 113 27.10 -15.73 -9.75
C GLU A 113 26.62 -15.08 -8.45
N ARG A 114 27.44 -15.14 -7.41
CA ARG A 114 27.16 -14.45 -6.14
C ARG A 114 27.11 -12.93 -6.33
N MET A 115 28.06 -12.35 -7.08
CA MET A 115 28.07 -10.92 -7.37
C MET A 115 26.83 -10.49 -8.17
N LEU A 116 26.44 -11.27 -9.19
CA LEU A 116 25.23 -11.00 -9.98
C LEU A 116 23.97 -11.01 -9.10
N LEU A 117 23.85 -11.99 -8.22
CA LEU A 117 22.69 -12.12 -7.33
C LEU A 117 22.61 -10.98 -6.30
N ILE A 118 23.75 -10.55 -5.75
CA ILE A 118 23.83 -9.36 -4.88
C ILE A 118 23.40 -8.11 -5.65
N ALA A 119 23.86 -7.94 -6.89
CA ALA A 119 23.48 -6.80 -7.71
C ALA A 119 21.97 -6.76 -7.99
N ILE A 120 21.35 -7.91 -8.31
CA ILE A 120 19.89 -8.02 -8.51
C ILE A 120 19.14 -7.68 -7.21
N GLY A 121 19.59 -8.21 -6.06
CA GLY A 121 18.97 -7.94 -4.77
C GLY A 121 19.07 -6.47 -4.36
N LEU A 122 20.24 -5.86 -4.52
CA LEU A 122 20.46 -4.43 -4.26
C LEU A 122 19.61 -3.55 -5.18
N PHE A 123 19.51 -3.91 -6.46
CA PHE A 123 18.65 -3.22 -7.41
C PHE A 123 17.18 -3.31 -7.00
N GLY A 124 16.70 -4.49 -6.61
CA GLY A 124 15.34 -4.67 -6.08
C GLY A 124 15.08 -3.87 -4.81
N ALA A 125 16.04 -3.82 -3.88
CA ALA A 125 15.93 -3.03 -2.65
C ALA A 125 15.87 -1.52 -2.95
N ALA A 126 16.64 -1.04 -3.93
CA ALA A 126 16.59 0.35 -4.37
C ALA A 126 15.24 0.71 -5.00
N LEU A 127 14.66 -0.18 -5.82
CA LEU A 127 13.31 0.01 -6.36
C LEU A 127 12.24 0.06 -5.25
N LEU A 128 12.33 -0.82 -4.25
CA LEU A 128 11.42 -0.83 -3.12
C LEU A 128 11.55 0.46 -2.27
N TYR A 129 12.77 0.95 -2.08
CA TYR A 129 13.01 2.22 -1.40
C TYR A 129 12.43 3.42 -2.18
N GLY A 130 12.60 3.41 -3.50
CA GLY A 130 12.00 4.41 -4.39
C GLY A 130 10.47 4.42 -4.32
N ASP A 131 9.84 3.25 -4.39
CA ASP A 131 8.39 3.09 -4.27
C ASP A 131 7.88 3.62 -2.91
N GLY A 132 8.57 3.27 -1.82
CA GLY A 132 8.26 3.77 -0.48
C GLY A 132 8.38 5.29 -0.31
N MET A 133 9.20 5.96 -1.13
CA MET A 133 9.31 7.43 -1.14
C MET A 133 8.26 8.10 -2.04
N ILE A 134 7.93 7.51 -3.18
CA ILE A 134 7.04 8.10 -4.18
C ILE A 134 5.59 8.06 -3.71
N THR A 135 5.14 6.96 -3.11
CA THR A 135 3.72 6.76 -2.77
C THR A 135 3.16 7.80 -1.80
N PRO A 136 3.83 8.17 -0.69
CA PRO A 136 3.37 9.26 0.17
C PRO A 136 3.27 10.59 -0.56
N ALA A 137 4.23 10.89 -1.45
CA ALA A 137 4.28 12.14 -2.19
C ALA A 137 3.11 12.25 -3.18
N ILE A 138 2.92 11.23 -4.03
CA ILE A 138 1.84 11.21 -5.03
C ILE A 138 0.46 11.16 -4.38
N SER A 139 0.29 10.37 -3.32
CA SER A 139 -0.99 10.26 -2.61
C SER A 139 -1.41 11.59 -1.98
N VAL A 140 -0.51 12.28 -1.26
CA VAL A 140 -0.81 13.59 -0.65
C VAL A 140 -1.00 14.67 -1.71
N LEU A 141 -0.17 14.69 -2.76
CA LEU A 141 -0.34 15.63 -3.87
C LEU A 141 -1.71 15.47 -4.52
N SER A 142 -2.08 14.23 -4.87
CA SER A 142 -3.37 13.90 -5.49
C SER A 142 -4.56 14.26 -4.59
N ALA A 143 -4.41 14.14 -3.26
CA ALA A 143 -5.44 14.55 -2.32
C ALA A 143 -5.60 16.08 -2.28
N VAL A 144 -4.50 16.83 -2.16
CA VAL A 144 -4.52 18.31 -2.09
C VAL A 144 -5.05 18.90 -3.39
N GLU A 145 -4.61 18.40 -4.53
CA GLU A 145 -5.11 18.85 -5.81
C GLU A 145 -6.59 18.47 -6.03
N GLY A 146 -7.09 17.40 -5.38
CA GLY A 146 -8.51 17.02 -5.43
C GLY A 146 -9.41 18.07 -4.79
N VAL A 147 -8.93 18.71 -3.73
CA VAL A 147 -9.63 19.82 -3.04
C VAL A 147 -9.78 21.05 -3.96
N GLN A 148 -8.86 21.26 -4.91
CA GLN A 148 -8.90 22.41 -5.81
C GLN A 148 -10.07 22.42 -6.78
N ILE A 149 -10.64 21.24 -7.07
CA ILE A 149 -11.84 21.13 -7.92
C ILE A 149 -12.98 21.94 -7.31
N ILE A 150 -13.01 22.05 -5.97
CA ILE A 150 -14.04 22.75 -5.20
C ILE A 150 -13.57 24.18 -4.81
N ALA A 151 -12.25 24.40 -4.68
CA ALA A 151 -11.68 25.69 -4.28
C ALA A 151 -10.54 26.15 -5.22
N PRO A 152 -10.86 26.83 -6.35
CA PRO A 152 -9.88 27.25 -7.36
C PRO A 152 -8.82 28.24 -6.86
N ALA A 153 -9.09 28.94 -5.75
CA ALA A 153 -8.15 29.87 -5.11
C ALA A 153 -6.86 29.18 -4.62
N PHE A 154 -6.87 27.85 -4.48
CA PHE A 154 -5.71 27.07 -4.01
C PHE A 154 -4.74 26.65 -5.12
N LYS A 155 -4.93 27.08 -6.39
CA LYS A 155 -4.07 26.71 -7.54
C LYS A 155 -2.57 26.89 -7.30
N GLY A 156 -2.16 28.03 -6.76
CA GLY A 156 -0.74 28.30 -6.45
C GLY A 156 -0.23 27.67 -5.15
N LEU A 157 -1.11 27.07 -4.34
CA LEU A 157 -0.80 26.59 -2.99
C LEU A 157 -0.69 25.07 -2.88
N VAL A 158 -0.89 24.30 -3.96
CA VAL A 158 -0.77 22.83 -3.93
C VAL A 158 0.57 22.39 -3.38
N VAL A 159 1.64 22.75 -4.08
CA VAL A 159 2.98 22.25 -3.80
C VAL A 159 3.41 22.69 -2.39
N PRO A 160 3.25 23.96 -1.97
CA PRO A 160 3.52 24.35 -0.59
C PRO A 160 2.71 23.58 0.46
N VAL A 161 1.40 23.39 0.24
CA VAL A 161 0.54 22.67 1.20
C VAL A 161 0.92 21.21 1.27
N THR A 162 1.19 20.55 0.15
CA THR A 162 1.68 19.16 0.10
C THR A 162 2.98 19.00 0.88
N ILE A 163 3.95 19.91 0.69
CA ILE A 163 5.21 19.90 1.45
C ILE A 163 4.96 20.07 2.94
N VAL A 164 4.09 21.00 3.34
CA VAL A 164 3.74 21.22 4.75
C VAL A 164 3.05 20.00 5.36
N VAL A 165 2.11 19.38 4.65
CA VAL A 165 1.42 18.17 5.10
C VAL A 165 2.39 17.01 5.26
N LEU A 166 3.26 16.77 4.27
CA LEU A 166 4.29 15.73 4.35
C LEU A 166 5.24 15.99 5.52
N ALA A 167 5.76 17.22 5.65
CA ALA A 167 6.64 17.58 6.76
C ALA A 167 5.96 17.35 8.12
N ALA A 168 4.71 17.75 8.28
CA ALA A 168 3.94 17.52 9.51
C ALA A 168 3.74 16.03 9.80
N LEU A 169 3.38 15.23 8.79
CA LEU A 169 3.21 13.78 8.91
C LEU A 169 4.53 13.09 9.32
N PHE A 170 5.65 13.42 8.67
CA PHE A 170 6.96 12.86 8.99
C PHE A 170 7.49 13.32 10.35
N LEU A 171 7.25 14.57 10.75
CA LEU A 171 7.59 15.05 12.09
C LEU A 171 6.82 14.30 13.18
N PHE A 172 5.55 13.97 12.93
CA PHE A 172 4.74 13.20 13.87
C PHE A 172 5.18 11.73 13.97
N GLN A 173 5.69 11.14 12.88
CA GLN A 173 6.17 9.75 12.87
C GLN A 173 7.36 9.49 13.82
N HIS A 174 8.17 10.51 14.14
CA HIS A 174 9.25 10.42 15.13
C HIS A 174 8.75 9.97 16.52
N HIS A 175 7.48 10.22 16.87
CA HIS A 175 6.90 9.84 18.17
C HIS A 175 6.49 8.36 18.25
N GLY A 176 6.77 7.56 17.22
CA GLY A 176 6.58 6.12 17.19
C GLY A 176 5.55 5.68 16.15
N THR A 177 5.99 4.86 15.21
CA THR A 177 5.18 4.29 14.12
C THR A 177 4.00 3.45 14.62
N ALA A 178 4.15 2.79 15.78
CA ALA A 178 3.08 1.99 16.39
C ALA A 178 1.86 2.83 16.77
N ARG A 179 2.06 4.06 17.30
CA ARG A 179 0.97 4.95 17.69
C ARG A 179 0.28 5.57 16.48
N VAL A 180 1.06 5.87 15.43
CA VAL A 180 0.55 6.36 14.15
C VAL A 180 -0.30 5.27 13.47
N GLY A 181 0.21 4.05 13.33
CA GLY A 181 -0.51 2.93 12.71
C GLY A 181 -1.84 2.60 13.41
N ALA A 182 -1.89 2.71 14.74
CA ALA A 182 -3.12 2.52 15.51
C ALA A 182 -4.21 3.56 15.21
N PHE A 183 -3.84 4.79 14.84
CA PHE A 183 -4.79 5.84 14.44
C PHE A 183 -5.23 5.70 12.97
N PHE A 184 -4.32 5.26 12.10
CA PHE A 184 -4.61 5.07 10.68
C PHE A 184 -5.63 3.95 10.43
N GLY A 185 -5.59 2.86 11.21
CA GLY A 185 -6.54 1.75 11.10
C GLY A 185 -8.02 2.16 11.09
N PRO A 186 -8.51 2.83 12.15
CA PRO A 186 -9.88 3.35 12.19
C PRO A 186 -10.23 4.31 11.05
N VAL A 187 -9.31 5.22 10.69
CA VAL A 187 -9.54 6.21 9.63
C VAL A 187 -9.74 5.53 8.28
N ILE A 188 -8.86 4.58 7.93
CA ILE A 188 -8.94 3.81 6.69
C ILE A 188 -10.16 2.90 6.67
N PHE A 189 -10.54 2.33 7.81
CA PHE A 189 -11.78 1.56 7.91
C PHE A 189 -13.02 2.40 7.61
N ILE A 190 -13.13 3.59 8.21
CA ILE A 190 -14.23 4.53 7.93
C ILE A 190 -14.21 4.91 6.45
N TRP A 191 -13.05 5.23 5.91
CA TRP A 191 -12.87 5.62 4.52
C TRP A 191 -13.31 4.52 3.53
N PHE A 192 -12.87 3.27 3.73
CA PHE A 192 -13.31 2.13 2.91
C PHE A 192 -14.81 1.89 3.04
N THR A 193 -15.37 2.05 4.23
CA THR A 193 -16.82 1.91 4.44
C THR A 193 -17.58 2.96 3.63
N VAL A 194 -17.12 4.22 3.65
CA VAL A 194 -17.73 5.32 2.87
C VAL A 194 -17.64 5.04 1.37
N ILE A 195 -16.45 4.70 0.85
CA ILE A 195 -16.28 4.41 -0.58
C ILE A 195 -17.06 3.16 -0.99
N GLY A 196 -17.09 2.13 -0.16
CA GLY A 196 -17.86 0.91 -0.41
C GLY A 196 -19.36 1.20 -0.54
N ILE A 197 -19.92 1.99 0.38
CA ILE A 197 -21.34 2.39 0.32
C ILE A 197 -21.61 3.22 -0.94
N LEU A 198 -20.78 4.24 -1.20
CA LEU A 198 -20.95 5.09 -2.39
C LEU A 198 -20.81 4.30 -3.69
N GLY A 199 -19.86 3.36 -3.74
CA GLY A 199 -19.65 2.48 -4.88
C GLY A 199 -20.85 1.57 -5.13
N ILE A 200 -21.42 0.95 -4.08
CA ILE A 200 -22.62 0.12 -4.21
C ILE A 200 -23.81 0.94 -4.74
N VAL A 201 -24.01 2.16 -4.20
CA VAL A 201 -25.07 3.06 -4.67
C VAL A 201 -24.90 3.39 -6.15
N GLU A 202 -23.68 3.66 -6.59
CA GLU A 202 -23.40 4.03 -7.98
C GLU A 202 -23.51 2.85 -8.94
N VAL A 203 -23.08 1.64 -8.52
CA VAL A 203 -23.25 0.41 -9.31
C VAL A 203 -24.73 0.09 -9.52
N ILE A 204 -25.58 0.32 -8.52
CA ILE A 204 -27.04 0.14 -8.65
C ILE A 204 -27.62 1.18 -9.62
N ARG A 205 -27.14 2.43 -9.58
CA ARG A 205 -27.63 3.52 -10.45
C ARG A 205 -27.18 3.36 -11.91
N TYR A 206 -25.97 2.85 -12.12
CA TYR A 206 -25.36 2.68 -13.43
C TYR A 206 -24.88 1.23 -13.63
N PRO A 207 -25.81 0.29 -13.86
CA PRO A 207 -25.47 -1.14 -14.00
C PRO A 207 -24.60 -1.42 -15.23
N GLN A 208 -24.57 -0.51 -16.20
CA GLN A 208 -23.71 -0.55 -17.39
C GLN A 208 -22.19 -0.48 -17.11
N ILE A 209 -21.79 -0.26 -15.85
CA ILE A 209 -20.38 -0.24 -15.42
C ILE A 209 -19.86 -1.68 -15.18
N LEU A 210 -20.76 -2.64 -14.94
CA LEU A 210 -20.43 -4.06 -14.73
C LEU A 210 -20.26 -4.83 -16.04
#